data_AF-A0A915YCL9-F1
#
_entry.id   AF-A0A915YCL9-F1
#
_cell.length_a   1.000
_cell.length_b   1.000
_cell.length_c   1.000
_cell.angle_alpha   90.00
_cell.angle_beta   90.00
_cell.angle_gamma   90.00
#
_symmetry.space_group_name_H-M   'P 1'
#
loop_
_entity.id
_entity.type
_entity.pdbx_description
1 polymer ?
#
loop_
_entity_poly.entity_id
_entity_poly.type
_entity_poly.pdbx_seq_one_letter_code
_entity_poly.pdbx_strand_id
1 'polypeptide(L)'
;MVKFLQFFTIERQFMLFVGAFISIFLLHYWAGFAGSWLPILIVIFLAAKHLLIGTVNGAAMKMQYGDFDGAERLLNYTFKPNWLRFTYHGMYYWIKSTLAFRKKEFKEAERLSNIALGLELQDDFKAMIYLQLINIYGTRNNRMKVKELYQKAKKLTITQEPVRQNITEVGLMLQGKHSEQKKMMGKKAQRSMMNQGYMRRGRKKR
;
A
#
# COMPACT_ATOMS: atom_id res chain seq x y z
N MET A 1 5.58 11.31 -13.57
CA MET A 1 4.94 12.49 -12.95
C MET A 1 4.46 12.25 -11.51
N VAL A 2 3.79 11.15 -11.16
CA VAL A 2 3.29 10.93 -9.77
C VAL A 2 4.41 10.84 -8.72
N LYS A 3 5.55 10.22 -9.04
CA LYS A 3 6.74 10.20 -8.17
C LYS A 3 7.33 11.60 -7.89
N PHE A 4 7.28 12.50 -8.87
CA PHE A 4 7.76 13.88 -8.74
C PHE A 4 6.86 14.70 -7.80
N LEU A 5 5.54 14.52 -7.89
CA LEU A 5 4.58 15.18 -6.99
C LEU A 5 4.65 14.63 -5.55
N GLN A 6 4.87 13.33 -5.36
CA GLN A 6 5.03 12.73 -4.03
C GLN A 6 6.34 13.15 -3.37
N PHE A 7 7.45 13.12 -4.10
CA PHE A 7 8.77 13.62 -3.70
C PHE A 7 8.67 15.08 -3.23
N PHE A 8 8.04 15.94 -4.04
CA PHE A 8 7.83 17.36 -3.72
C PHE A 8 6.94 17.60 -2.48
N THR A 9 6.08 16.65 -2.08
CA THR A 9 5.27 16.80 -0.87
C THR A 9 5.96 16.33 0.41
N ILE A 10 6.78 15.28 0.35
CA ILE A 10 7.50 14.75 1.52
C ILE A 10 8.70 15.66 1.82
N GLU A 11 9.48 16.03 0.81
CA GLU A 11 10.61 16.96 1.00
C GLU A 11 10.13 18.33 1.48
N ARG A 12 9.02 18.85 0.95
CA ARG A 12 8.44 20.11 1.43
C ARG A 12 7.98 20.02 2.88
N GLN A 13 7.36 18.91 3.30
CA GLN A 13 6.96 18.73 4.70
C GLN A 13 8.16 18.60 5.63
N PHE A 14 9.24 17.97 5.16
CA PHE A 14 10.50 17.88 5.90
C PHE A 14 11.20 19.25 6.00
N MET A 15 11.26 20.02 4.90
CA MET A 15 11.78 21.39 4.91
C MET A 15 10.97 22.31 5.82
N LEU A 16 9.64 22.18 5.83
CA LEU A 16 8.79 22.93 6.77
C LEU A 16 9.02 22.52 8.22
N PHE A 17 9.25 21.24 8.49
CA PHE A 17 9.60 20.75 9.83
C PHE A 17 10.96 21.31 10.28
N VAL A 18 11.98 21.25 9.44
CA VAL A 18 13.31 21.80 9.72
C VAL A 18 13.27 23.33 9.87
N GLY A 19 12.55 24.02 9.00
CA GLY A 19 12.36 25.48 9.08
C GLY A 19 11.61 25.92 10.34
N ALA A 20 10.56 25.18 10.73
CA ALA A 20 9.85 25.43 11.98
C ALA A 20 10.69 25.08 13.22
N PHE A 21 11.54 24.06 13.12
CA PHE A 21 12.45 23.70 14.20
C PHE A 21 13.52 24.78 14.42
N ILE A 22 14.08 25.32 13.34
CA ILE A 22 15.05 26.43 13.38
C ILE A 22 14.37 27.71 13.88
N SER A 23 13.14 28.01 13.45
CA SER A 23 12.42 29.21 13.89
C SER A 23 12.10 29.21 15.39
N ILE A 24 11.94 28.04 16.02
CA ILE A 24 11.83 27.92 17.47
C ILE A 24 13.08 28.49 18.14
N PHE A 25 14.29 28.10 17.71
CA PHE A 25 15.53 28.61 18.33
C PHE A 25 15.70 30.13 18.16
N LEU A 26 15.38 30.68 16.98
CA LEU A 26 15.44 32.12 16.71
C LEU A 26 14.43 32.92 17.54
N LEU A 27 13.18 32.46 17.62
CA LEU A 27 12.12 33.15 18.37
C LEU A 27 12.28 32.98 19.88
N HIS A 28 12.85 31.86 20.33
CA HIS A 28 13.12 31.62 21.74
C HIS A 28 14.25 32.51 22.25
N TYR A 29 15.26 32.77 21.42
CA TYR A 29 16.35 33.69 21.74
C TYR A 29 15.88 35.14 21.89
N TRP A 30 14.89 35.57 21.09
CA TRP A 30 14.44 36.97 21.07
C TRP A 30 13.22 37.27 21.96
N ALA A 31 12.24 36.37 22.02
CA ALA A 31 10.95 36.57 22.69
C ALA A 31 10.64 35.51 23.77
N GLY A 32 11.61 34.64 24.09
CA GLY A 32 11.47 33.59 25.09
C GLY A 32 10.35 32.58 24.77
N PHE A 33 9.73 32.02 25.80
CA PHE A 33 8.65 31.03 25.68
C PHE A 33 7.40 31.59 25.00
N ALA A 34 7.06 32.86 25.27
CA ALA A 34 5.86 33.51 24.74
C ALA A 34 5.89 33.70 23.21
N GLY A 35 7.08 33.82 22.59
CA GLY A 35 7.22 33.87 21.13
C GLY A 35 7.29 32.50 20.45
N SER A 36 7.60 31.44 21.20
CA SER A 36 7.92 30.12 20.64
C SER A 36 6.80 29.09 20.79
N TRP A 37 5.77 29.37 21.60
CA TRP A 37 4.71 28.40 21.88
C TRP A 37 3.90 27.98 20.62
N LEU A 38 3.61 28.91 19.70
CA LEU A 38 2.94 28.62 18.44
C LEU A 38 3.75 27.69 17.51
N PRO A 39 5.03 27.97 17.19
CA PRO A 39 5.82 27.07 16.36
C PRO A 39 6.11 25.72 17.04
N ILE A 40 6.22 25.67 18.38
CA ILE A 40 6.31 24.41 19.13
C ILE A 40 5.06 23.54 18.89
N LEU A 41 3.85 24.10 18.99
CA LEU A 41 2.61 23.37 18.72
C LEU A 41 2.55 22.85 17.28
N ILE A 42 3.02 23.63 16.31
CA ILE A 42 3.07 23.24 14.89
C ILE A 42 4.04 22.06 14.68
N VAL A 43 5.22 22.09 15.30
CA VAL A 43 6.21 21.00 15.24
C VAL A 43 5.66 19.74 15.91
N ILE A 44 5.04 19.85 17.08
CA ILE A 44 4.42 18.71 17.78
C ILE A 44 3.30 18.09 16.91
N PHE A 45 2.47 18.92 16.29
CA PHE A 45 1.39 18.44 15.41
C PHE A 45 1.94 17.72 14.16
N LEU A 46 2.97 18.29 13.53
CA LEU A 46 3.65 17.67 12.38
C LEU A 46 4.32 16.35 12.76
N ALA A 47 4.98 16.30 13.93
CA ALA A 47 5.62 15.10 14.45
C ALA A 47 4.59 13.99 14.73
N ALA A 48 3.48 14.32 15.42
CA ALA A 48 2.41 13.36 15.68
C ALA A 48 1.84 12.77 14.39
N LYS A 49 1.57 13.61 13.38
CA LYS A 49 1.11 13.15 12.06
C LYS A 49 2.13 12.24 11.38
N HIS A 50 3.42 12.57 11.45
CA HIS A 50 4.47 11.76 10.84
C HIS A 50 4.59 10.39 11.53
N LEU A 51 4.50 10.35 12.86
CA LEU A 51 4.49 9.11 13.63
C LEU A 51 3.30 8.21 13.25
N LEU A 52 2.09 8.78 13.12
CA LEU A 52 0.90 8.02 12.70
C LEU A 52 1.01 7.44 11.27
N ILE A 53 1.72 8.12 10.38
CA ILE A 53 2.02 7.58 9.04
C ILE A 53 3.07 6.46 9.15
N GLY A 54 4.06 6.64 10.02
CA GLY A 54 5.11 5.66 10.30
C GLY A 54 4.56 4.34 10.84
N THR A 55 3.58 4.38 11.75
CA THR A 55 2.95 3.18 12.32
C THR A 55 2.23 2.34 11.26
N VAL A 56 1.47 2.99 10.36
CA VAL A 56 0.74 2.28 9.28
C VAL A 56 1.71 1.66 8.27
N ASN A 57 2.77 2.39 7.88
CA ASN A 57 3.81 1.84 7.01
C ASN A 57 4.58 0.70 7.67
N GLY A 58 4.91 0.85 8.96
CA GLY A 58 5.53 -0.20 9.76
C GLY A 58 4.66 -1.44 9.84
N ALA A 59 3.36 -1.29 10.07
CA ALA A 59 2.41 -2.40 10.09
C ALA A 59 2.34 -3.10 8.73
N ALA A 60 2.31 -2.34 7.63
CA ALA A 60 2.35 -2.91 6.28
C ALA A 60 3.64 -3.69 5.99
N MET A 61 4.79 -3.22 6.48
CA MET A 61 6.05 -3.95 6.38
C MET A 61 6.02 -5.24 7.21
N LYS A 62 5.56 -5.17 8.46
CA LYS A 62 5.42 -6.34 9.33
C LYS A 62 4.55 -7.43 8.70
N MET A 63 3.42 -7.04 8.09
CA MET A 63 2.59 -7.98 7.31
C MET A 63 3.32 -8.63 6.14
N GLN A 64 4.14 -7.88 5.40
CA GLN A 64 4.90 -8.43 4.27
C GLN A 64 5.88 -9.50 4.73
N TYR A 65 6.47 -9.33 5.91
CA TYR A 65 7.32 -10.34 6.55
C TYR A 65 6.55 -11.47 7.26
N GLY A 66 5.21 -11.44 7.25
CA GLY A 66 4.36 -12.43 7.91
C GLY A 66 4.18 -12.22 9.42
N ASP A 67 4.68 -11.12 9.98
CA ASP A 67 4.50 -10.74 11.39
C ASP A 67 3.16 -9.99 11.56
N PHE A 68 2.08 -10.76 11.67
CA PHE A 68 0.73 -10.22 11.81
C PHE A 68 0.47 -9.64 13.20
N ASP A 69 1.03 -10.24 14.25
CA ASP A 69 0.89 -9.76 15.63
C ASP A 69 1.59 -8.42 15.82
N GLY A 70 2.80 -8.27 15.26
CA GLY A 70 3.52 -7.00 15.23
C GLY A 70 2.74 -5.94 14.44
N ALA A 71 2.16 -6.32 13.30
CA ALA A 71 1.34 -5.40 12.51
C ALA A 71 0.10 -4.90 13.28
N GLU A 72 -0.58 -5.79 14.01
CA GLU A 72 -1.74 -5.43 14.84
C GLU A 72 -1.34 -4.49 15.99
N ARG A 73 -0.24 -4.77 16.70
CA ARG A 73 0.28 -3.89 17.75
C ARG A 73 0.60 -2.50 17.21
N LEU A 74 1.28 -2.42 16.05
CA LEU A 74 1.61 -1.14 15.42
C LEU A 74 0.36 -0.33 15.06
N LEU A 75 -0.68 -1.01 14.55
CA LEU A 75 -1.94 -0.37 14.21
C LEU A 75 -2.73 0.12 15.42
N ASN A 76 -2.63 -0.57 16.56
CA ASN A 76 -3.31 -0.16 17.79
C ASN A 76 -2.80 1.18 18.33
N TYR A 77 -1.58 1.61 18.00
CA TYR A 77 -1.11 2.97 18.32
C TYR A 77 -1.78 4.06 17.47
N THR A 78 -2.52 3.70 16.42
CA THR A 78 -3.21 4.62 15.51
C THR A 78 -4.70 4.67 15.88
N PHE A 79 -5.04 5.44 16.92
CA PHE A 79 -6.41 5.55 17.46
C PHE A 79 -7.39 6.29 16.55
N LYS A 80 -6.89 7.26 15.77
CA LYS A 80 -7.66 7.99 14.79
C LYS A 80 -7.05 7.75 13.41
N PRO A 81 -7.64 6.88 12.58
CA PRO A 81 -7.63 7.08 11.14
C PRO A 81 -8.35 8.44 10.86
N ASN A 82 -9.07 8.74 9.79
CA ASN A 82 -9.58 10.11 9.52
C ASN A 82 -8.60 11.33 9.54
N TRP A 83 -7.46 11.34 10.25
CA TRP A 83 -6.45 12.42 10.35
C TRP A 83 -5.21 12.25 9.45
N LEU A 84 -4.87 11.02 9.07
CA LEU A 84 -3.88 10.70 8.04
C LEU A 84 -4.37 11.12 6.63
N ARG A 85 -3.49 11.09 5.62
CA ARG A 85 -3.91 11.37 4.23
C ARG A 85 -4.80 10.23 3.72
N PHE A 86 -5.67 10.52 2.73
CA PHE A 86 -6.66 9.58 2.17
C PHE A 86 -6.10 8.17 1.92
N THR A 87 -4.92 8.05 1.31
CA THR A 87 -4.26 6.76 1.04
C THR A 87 -3.92 5.97 2.30
N TYR A 88 -3.45 6.63 3.37
CA TYR A 88 -3.00 5.95 4.59
C TYR A 88 -4.17 5.42 5.43
N HIS A 89 -5.35 6.05 5.38
CA HIS A 89 -6.54 5.45 5.98
C HIS A 89 -7.06 4.27 5.18
N GLY A 90 -7.02 4.36 3.85
CA GLY A 90 -7.27 3.19 3.02
C GLY A 90 -6.35 2.03 3.41
N MET A 91 -5.06 2.32 3.61
CA MET A 91 -4.06 1.35 4.06
C MET A 91 -4.40 0.78 5.44
N TYR A 92 -4.75 1.63 6.41
CA TYR A 92 -5.19 1.20 7.75
C TYR A 92 -6.34 0.18 7.67
N TYR A 93 -7.42 0.49 6.94
CA TYR A 93 -8.56 -0.41 6.82
C TYR A 93 -8.25 -1.68 6.02
N TRP A 94 -7.40 -1.57 5.00
CA TRP A 94 -6.94 -2.74 4.23
C TRP A 94 -6.10 -3.70 5.06
N ILE A 95 -5.18 -3.19 5.89
CA ILE A 95 -4.41 -4.03 6.82
C ILE A 95 -5.36 -4.67 7.84
N LYS A 96 -6.24 -3.88 8.47
CA LYS A 96 -7.17 -4.39 9.46
C LYS A 96 -8.08 -5.47 8.88
N SER A 97 -8.56 -5.29 7.64
CA SER A 97 -9.29 -6.32 6.88
C SER A 97 -8.45 -7.59 6.69
N THR A 98 -7.18 -7.44 6.34
CA THR A 98 -6.29 -8.59 6.15
C THR A 98 -6.04 -9.34 7.46
N LEU A 99 -5.88 -8.63 8.58
CA LEU A 99 -5.77 -9.23 9.91
C LEU A 99 -7.05 -9.98 10.31
N ALA A 100 -8.22 -9.37 10.11
CA ALA A 100 -9.52 -10.03 10.33
C ALA A 100 -9.67 -11.29 9.45
N PHE A 101 -9.25 -11.22 8.18
CA PHE A 101 -9.25 -12.37 7.28
C PHE A 101 -8.35 -13.51 7.79
N ARG A 102 -7.16 -13.19 8.31
CA ARG A 102 -6.25 -14.18 8.94
C ARG A 102 -6.87 -14.82 10.18
N LYS A 103 -7.61 -14.05 10.98
CA LYS A 103 -8.39 -14.53 12.14
C LYS A 103 -9.66 -15.31 11.74
N LYS A 104 -9.89 -15.54 10.44
CA LYS A 104 -11.09 -16.17 9.86
C LYS A 104 -12.39 -15.38 10.11
N GLU A 105 -12.27 -14.11 10.45
CA GLU A 105 -13.40 -13.18 10.65
C GLU A 105 -13.84 -12.58 9.31
N PHE A 106 -14.35 -13.43 8.42
CA PHE A 106 -14.61 -13.04 7.03
C PHE A 106 -15.63 -11.90 6.87
N LYS A 107 -16.63 -11.81 7.76
CA LYS A 107 -17.63 -10.73 7.75
C LYS A 107 -16.99 -9.38 8.07
N GLU A 108 -16.11 -9.36 9.08
CA GLU A 108 -15.42 -8.13 9.48
C GLU A 108 -14.39 -7.72 8.43
N ALA A 109 -13.66 -8.68 7.86
CA ALA A 109 -12.74 -8.43 6.75
C ALA A 109 -13.46 -7.80 5.55
N GLU A 110 -14.62 -8.33 5.17
CA GLU A 110 -15.47 -7.79 4.10
C GLU A 110 -15.93 -6.36 4.41
N ARG A 111 -16.43 -6.12 5.63
CA ARG A 111 -16.88 -4.79 6.09
C ARG A 111 -15.75 -3.77 6.01
N LEU A 112 -14.58 -4.09 6.54
CA LEU A 112 -13.40 -3.22 6.54
C LEU A 112 -12.87 -2.93 5.12
N SER A 113 -12.87 -3.93 4.24
CA SER A 113 -12.51 -3.73 2.83
C SER A 113 -13.48 -2.81 2.10
N ASN A 114 -14.79 -2.93 2.35
CA ASN A 114 -15.79 -2.05 1.75
C ASN A 114 -15.68 -0.62 2.26
N ILE A 115 -15.38 -0.44 3.56
CA ILE A 115 -15.06 0.89 4.12
C ILE A 115 -13.87 1.50 3.39
N ALA A 116 -12.81 0.71 3.16
CA ALA A 116 -11.65 1.18 2.42
C ALA A 116 -12.04 1.61 0.98
N LEU A 117 -12.84 0.81 0.26
CA LEU A 117 -13.28 1.15 -1.10
C LEU A 117 -14.15 2.42 -1.19
N GLY A 118 -14.85 2.78 -0.10
CA GLY A 118 -15.62 4.01 -0.02
C GLY A 118 -14.76 5.28 0.09
N LEU A 119 -13.45 5.15 0.29
CA LEU A 119 -12.53 6.28 0.37
C LEU A 119 -12.03 6.70 -1.02
N GLU A 120 -11.66 7.97 -1.15
CA GLU A 120 -10.99 8.50 -2.34
C GLU A 120 -9.55 7.98 -2.44
N LEU A 121 -9.42 6.81 -3.06
CA LEU A 121 -8.16 6.10 -3.21
C LEU A 121 -7.72 6.06 -4.68
N GLN A 122 -6.40 5.97 -4.87
CA GLN A 122 -5.80 5.72 -6.18
C GLN A 122 -6.20 4.34 -6.71
N ASP A 123 -6.27 4.21 -8.03
CA ASP A 123 -6.67 2.99 -8.73
C ASP A 123 -5.84 1.77 -8.34
N ASP A 124 -4.51 1.91 -8.24
CA ASP A 124 -3.62 0.82 -7.80
C ASP A 124 -4.01 0.27 -6.41
N PHE A 125 -4.33 1.16 -5.49
CA PHE A 125 -4.68 0.77 -4.14
C PHE A 125 -6.10 0.20 -4.05
N LYS A 126 -7.06 0.74 -4.83
CA LYS A 126 -8.38 0.12 -5.02
C LYS A 126 -8.27 -1.29 -5.58
N ALA A 127 -7.38 -1.50 -6.55
CA ALA A 127 -7.11 -2.81 -7.14
C ALA A 127 -6.58 -3.81 -6.09
N MET A 128 -5.70 -3.39 -5.18
CA MET A 128 -5.24 -4.23 -4.05
C MET A 128 -6.41 -4.63 -3.11
N ILE A 129 -7.34 -3.71 -2.82
CA ILE A 129 -8.51 -4.03 -2.01
C ILE A 129 -9.44 -5.00 -2.73
N TYR A 130 -9.67 -4.82 -4.04
CA TYR A 130 -10.45 -5.78 -4.83
C TYR A 130 -9.82 -7.17 -4.84
N LEU A 131 -8.49 -7.27 -4.97
CA LEU A 131 -7.77 -8.55 -4.85
C LEU A 131 -7.98 -9.20 -3.47
N GLN A 132 -7.94 -8.41 -2.40
CA GLN A 132 -8.21 -8.91 -1.06
C GLN A 132 -9.66 -9.43 -0.93
N LEU A 133 -10.65 -8.71 -1.45
CA LEU A 133 -12.04 -9.17 -1.48
C LEU A 133 -12.19 -10.45 -2.31
N ILE A 134 -11.52 -10.54 -3.46
CA ILE A 134 -11.48 -11.76 -4.27
C ILE A 134 -10.99 -12.95 -3.46
N ASN A 135 -9.92 -12.78 -2.66
CA ASN A 135 -9.44 -13.83 -1.76
C ASN A 135 -10.49 -14.21 -0.71
N ILE A 136 -11.12 -13.22 -0.05
CA ILE A 136 -12.18 -13.43 0.96
C ILE A 136 -13.36 -14.23 0.38
N TYR A 137 -13.89 -13.81 -0.77
CA TYR A 137 -15.03 -14.49 -1.41
C TYR A 137 -14.64 -15.81 -2.07
N GLY A 138 -13.40 -15.93 -2.54
CA GLY A 138 -12.83 -17.17 -3.05
C GLY A 138 -12.76 -18.25 -1.98
N THR A 139 -12.30 -17.90 -0.77
CA THR A 139 -12.32 -18.82 0.39
C THR A 139 -13.74 -19.25 0.77
N ARG A 140 -14.73 -18.40 0.54
CA ARG A 140 -16.16 -18.70 0.77
C ARG A 140 -16.86 -19.37 -0.42
N ASN A 141 -16.10 -19.81 -1.43
CA ASN A 141 -16.57 -20.42 -2.68
C ASN A 141 -17.63 -19.57 -3.44
N ASN A 142 -17.65 -18.26 -3.23
CA ASN A 142 -18.60 -17.36 -3.89
C ASN A 142 -18.04 -16.90 -5.25
N ARG A 143 -18.10 -17.79 -6.25
CA ARG A 143 -17.57 -17.52 -7.60
C ARG A 143 -18.25 -16.36 -8.31
N MET A 144 -19.53 -16.09 -8.03
CA MET A 144 -20.25 -14.96 -8.64
C MET A 144 -19.65 -13.63 -8.20
N LYS A 145 -19.49 -13.43 -6.89
CA LYS A 145 -18.86 -12.21 -6.36
C LYS A 145 -17.40 -12.08 -6.80
N VAL A 146 -16.66 -13.18 -6.86
CA VAL A 146 -15.27 -13.15 -7.38
C VAL A 146 -15.22 -12.63 -8.82
N LYS A 147 -16.11 -13.10 -9.70
CA LYS A 147 -16.20 -12.61 -11.09
C LYS A 147 -16.56 -11.12 -11.13
N GLU A 148 -17.55 -10.69 -10.35
CA GLU A 148 -17.97 -9.28 -10.29
C GLU A 148 -16.81 -8.36 -9.86
N LEU A 149 -16.12 -8.73 -8.77
CA LEU A 149 -14.99 -7.97 -8.23
C LEU A 149 -13.81 -7.95 -9.20
N TYR A 150 -13.54 -9.07 -9.88
CA TYR A 150 -12.52 -9.13 -10.91
C TYR A 150 -12.81 -8.16 -12.07
N GLN A 151 -14.08 -8.06 -12.51
CA GLN A 151 -14.44 -7.09 -13.55
C GLN A 151 -14.27 -5.64 -13.07
N LYS A 152 -14.60 -5.34 -11.81
CA LYS A 152 -14.34 -4.02 -11.21
C LYS A 152 -12.85 -3.72 -11.18
N ALA A 153 -12.03 -4.67 -10.73
CA ALA A 153 -10.57 -4.53 -10.66
C ALA A 153 -9.93 -4.30 -12.04
N LYS A 154 -10.41 -4.99 -13.08
CA LYS A 154 -9.89 -4.88 -14.46
C LYS A 154 -10.14 -3.50 -15.10
N LYS A 155 -11.19 -2.79 -14.66
CA LYS A 155 -11.52 -1.44 -15.19
C LYS A 155 -10.59 -0.35 -14.65
N LEU A 156 -9.84 -0.63 -13.59
CA LEU A 156 -8.94 0.34 -12.97
C LEU A 156 -7.64 0.49 -13.75
N THR A 157 -7.07 1.69 -13.73
CA THR A 157 -5.78 1.97 -14.36
C THR A 157 -4.65 1.56 -13.40
N ILE A 158 -4.10 0.35 -13.61
CA ILE A 158 -3.08 -0.23 -12.72
C ILE A 158 -1.68 0.07 -13.26
N THR A 159 -0.94 0.91 -12.54
CA THR A 159 0.46 1.23 -12.84
C THR A 159 1.43 0.21 -12.24
N GLN A 160 1.07 -0.40 -11.11
CA GLN A 160 1.93 -1.34 -10.39
C GLN A 160 1.92 -2.73 -11.05
N GLU A 161 3.08 -3.16 -11.58
CA GLU A 161 3.23 -4.47 -12.23
C GLU A 161 2.79 -5.66 -11.34
N PRO A 162 3.15 -5.75 -10.05
CA PRO A 162 2.73 -6.89 -9.22
C PRO A 162 1.21 -6.98 -9.06
N VAL A 163 0.52 -5.84 -8.94
CA VAL A 163 -0.94 -5.79 -8.80
C VAL A 163 -1.61 -6.21 -10.11
N ARG A 164 -1.08 -5.75 -11.25
CA ARG A 164 -1.58 -6.12 -12.58
C ARG A 164 -1.41 -7.63 -12.84
N GLN A 165 -0.27 -8.18 -12.43
CA GLN A 165 -0.01 -9.62 -12.53
C GLN A 165 -1.04 -10.38 -11.72
N ASN A 166 -1.22 -10.07 -10.43
CA ASN A 166 -2.21 -10.72 -9.56
C ASN A 166 -3.63 -10.71 -10.13
N ILE A 167 -4.08 -9.58 -10.70
CA ILE A 167 -5.40 -9.50 -11.34
C ILE A 167 -5.48 -10.42 -12.57
N THR A 168 -4.42 -10.47 -13.38
CA THR A 168 -4.35 -11.38 -14.52
C THR A 168 -4.42 -12.84 -14.07
N GLU A 169 -3.77 -13.19 -12.97
CA GLU A 169 -3.81 -14.54 -12.38
C GLU A 169 -5.24 -14.93 -12.00
N VAL A 170 -5.96 -14.04 -11.31
CA VAL A 170 -7.38 -14.26 -10.97
C VAL A 170 -8.22 -14.54 -12.22
N GLY A 171 -7.97 -13.80 -13.31
CA GLY A 171 -8.63 -14.02 -14.58
C GLY A 171 -8.41 -15.42 -15.15
N LEU A 172 -7.18 -15.94 -15.08
CA LEU A 172 -6.83 -17.30 -15.51
C LEU A 172 -7.46 -18.36 -14.61
N MET A 173 -7.49 -18.13 -13.29
CA MET A 173 -8.17 -19.02 -12.34
C MET A 173 -9.67 -19.13 -12.65
N LEU A 174 -10.33 -18.01 -12.93
CA LEU A 174 -11.75 -17.97 -13.27
C LEU A 174 -12.09 -18.70 -14.57
N GLN A 175 -11.15 -18.77 -15.51
CA GLN A 175 -11.28 -19.51 -16.78
C GLN A 175 -10.97 -21.00 -16.64
N GLY A 176 -10.56 -21.48 -15.45
CA GLY A 176 -10.12 -22.86 -15.26
C GLY A 176 -8.75 -23.17 -15.90
N LYS A 177 -8.02 -22.15 -16.34
CA LYS A 177 -6.74 -22.27 -17.08
C LYS A 177 -5.51 -22.20 -16.15
N HIS A 178 -5.67 -22.55 -14.88
CA HIS A 178 -4.62 -22.47 -13.86
C HIS A 178 -3.36 -23.29 -14.25
N SER A 179 -3.53 -24.35 -15.03
CA SER A 179 -2.43 -25.17 -15.57
C SER A 179 -1.69 -24.52 -16.74
N GLU A 180 -2.35 -23.67 -17.54
CA GLU A 180 -1.72 -22.92 -18.64
C GLU A 180 -0.84 -21.78 -18.11
N GLN A 181 -1.19 -21.19 -16.95
CA GLN A 181 -0.41 -20.13 -16.32
C GLN A 181 0.99 -20.58 -15.88
N LYS A 182 1.10 -21.75 -15.23
CA LYS A 182 2.41 -22.37 -14.90
C LYS A 182 3.25 -22.59 -16.17
N LYS A 183 2.62 -22.99 -17.27
CA LYS A 183 3.28 -23.17 -18.57
C LYS A 183 3.71 -21.84 -19.20
N MET A 184 2.91 -20.78 -19.09
CA MET A 184 3.24 -19.46 -19.62
C MET A 184 4.33 -18.75 -18.81
N MET A 185 4.32 -18.85 -17.48
CA MET A 185 5.40 -18.34 -16.62
C MET A 185 6.70 -19.12 -16.82
N GLY A 186 6.63 -20.46 -16.93
CA GLY A 186 7.78 -21.29 -17.31
C GLY A 186 8.36 -20.89 -18.67
N LYS A 187 7.50 -20.67 -19.68
CA LYS A 187 7.94 -20.20 -21.01
C LYS A 187 8.50 -18.78 -21.01
N LYS A 188 7.97 -17.84 -20.20
CA LYS A 188 8.51 -16.48 -20.06
C LYS A 188 9.87 -16.48 -19.36
N ALA A 189 10.02 -17.25 -18.29
CA ALA A 189 11.30 -17.45 -17.60
C ALA A 189 12.34 -18.09 -18.53
N GLN A 190 11.94 -19.14 -19.26
CA GLN A 190 12.79 -19.83 -20.23
C GLN A 190 13.19 -18.93 -21.40
N ARG A 191 12.28 -18.10 -21.94
CA ARG A 191 12.59 -17.12 -23.00
C ARG A 191 13.52 -16.00 -22.51
N SER A 192 13.36 -15.55 -21.26
CA SER A 192 14.26 -14.57 -20.64
C SER A 192 15.67 -15.12 -20.46
N MET A 193 15.81 -16.39 -20.07
CA MET A 193 17.08 -17.11 -20.00
C MET A 193 17.69 -17.36 -21.40
N MET A 194 16.89 -17.71 -22.40
CA MET A 194 17.35 -17.89 -23.79
C MET A 194 17.90 -16.60 -24.36
N ASN A 195 17.23 -15.45 -24.16
CA ASN A 195 17.71 -14.15 -24.62
C ASN A 195 19.05 -13.73 -23.96
N GLN A 196 19.29 -14.09 -22.70
CA GLN A 196 20.61 -13.91 -22.08
C GLN A 196 21.68 -14.84 -22.66
N GLY A 197 21.31 -16.05 -23.09
CA GLY A 197 22.19 -17.00 -23.76
C GLY A 197 22.65 -16.56 -25.15
N TYR A 198 21.78 -15.92 -25.94
CA TYR A 198 22.14 -15.40 -27.27
C TYR A 198 23.06 -14.16 -27.20
N MET A 199 22.92 -13.30 -26.18
CA MET A 199 23.81 -12.14 -26.01
C MET A 199 25.25 -12.52 -25.58
N ARG A 200 25.45 -13.70 -24.97
CA ARG A 200 26.78 -14.18 -24.55
C ARG A 200 27.61 -14.83 -25.66
N ARG A 201 26.99 -15.24 -26.78
CA ARG A 201 27.70 -15.91 -27.90
C ARG A 201 28.25 -14.95 -28.96
N GLY A 202 27.92 -13.66 -28.91
CA GLY A 202 28.36 -12.67 -29.92
C GLY A 202 29.67 -11.93 -29.62
N ARG A 203 30.26 -12.08 -28.42
CA ARG A 203 31.43 -11.28 -28.01
C ARG A 203 32.72 -12.11 -27.91
N LYS A 204 33.01 -12.87 -28.97
CA LYS A 204 34.36 -13.35 -29.28
C LYS A 204 34.55 -13.34 -30.78
N LYS A 205 35.03 -12.22 -31.32
CA LYS A 205 35.78 -12.20 -32.57
C LYS A 205 36.65 -10.94 -32.63
N ARG A 206 37.97 -11.24 -32.58
CA ARG A 206 39.12 -10.45 -33.03
C ARG A 206 39.44 -9.18 -32.25
#